data_AF-A0A1C7NC58-F1
#
_entry.id   AF-A0A1C7NC58-F1
#
_cell.length_a   1.000
_cell.length_b   1.000
_cell.length_c   1.000
_cell.angle_alpha   90.00
_cell.angle_beta   90.00
_cell.angle_gamma   90.00
#
_symmetry.space_group_name_H-M   'P 1'
#
loop_
_entity.id
_entity.type
_entity.pdbx_description
1 polymer ?
#
loop_
_entity_poly.entity_id
_entity_poly.type
_entity_poly.pdbx_seq_one_letter_code
_entity_poly.pdbx_strand_id
1 'polypeptide(L)'
;MFPYFKSKGQTEEGLKETGFEKVSIFQPGLLKVVEPRSTTRWPERISLATLPPLDRLFNLHSVISVATVAKAMHRVAERKEIKPKDSSLSLIGSLVSVFSSIEIEDIGE
;
A
#
# COMPACT_ATOMS: atom_id res chain seq x y z
N MET A 1 19.89 5.18 8.75
CA MET A 1 18.74 4.26 8.93
C MET A 1 17.47 5.09 8.88
N PHE A 2 16.53 4.75 7.99
CA PHE A 2 15.28 5.50 7.85
C PHE A 2 14.24 4.89 8.82
N PRO A 3 13.85 5.58 9.92
CA PRO A 3 13.04 4.98 10.98
C PRO A 3 11.68 4.45 10.49
N TYR A 4 11.15 5.07 9.43
CA TYR A 4 9.89 4.70 8.82
C TYR A 4 9.91 3.27 8.24
N PHE A 5 10.86 2.92 7.38
CA PHE A 5 10.91 1.60 6.77
C PHE A 5 11.13 0.50 7.82
N LYS A 6 11.99 0.75 8.81
CA LYS A 6 12.24 -0.20 9.90
C LYS A 6 10.98 -0.44 10.74
N SER A 7 10.33 0.63 11.21
CA SER A 7 9.13 0.51 12.05
C SER A 7 7.97 -0.16 11.29
N LYS A 8 7.81 0.12 9.99
CA LYS A 8 6.81 -0.54 9.15
C LYS A 8 7.10 -2.03 8.97
N GLY A 9 8.34 -2.42 8.66
CA GLY A 9 8.72 -3.82 8.56
C GLY A 9 8.48 -4.60 9.87
N GLN A 10 8.86 -4.02 11.01
CA GLN A 10 8.60 -4.63 12.32
C GLN A 10 7.10 -4.76 12.64
N THR A 11 6.29 -3.79 12.19
CA THR A 11 4.83 -3.87 12.33
C THR A 11 4.26 -4.99 11.48
N GLU A 12 4.74 -5.16 10.25
CA GLU A 12 4.33 -6.24 9.36
C GLU A 12 4.71 -7.61 9.92
N GLU A 13 5.91 -7.77 10.47
CA GLU A 13 6.33 -8.99 11.18
C GLU A 13 5.40 -9.28 12.36
N GLY A 14 5.14 -8.30 13.22
CA GLY A 14 4.23 -8.47 14.35
C GLY A 14 2.80 -8.85 13.93
N LEU A 15 2.28 -8.27 12.84
CA LEU A 15 0.94 -8.58 12.33
C LEU A 15 0.81 -10.04 11.88
N LYS A 16 1.87 -10.64 11.32
CA LYS A 16 1.87 -12.07 10.93
C LYS A 16 1.68 -13.01 12.12
N GLU A 17 1.99 -12.54 13.33
CA GLU A 17 2.01 -13.31 14.57
C GLU A 17 0.84 -12.96 15.52
N THR A 18 -0.16 -12.23 15.04
CA THR A 18 -1.32 -11.82 15.87
C THR A 18 -2.40 -12.90 16.06
N GLY A 19 -2.37 -13.99 15.28
CA GLY A 19 -3.27 -15.14 15.43
C GLY A 19 -4.55 -15.07 14.61
N PHE A 20 -4.65 -14.15 13.64
CA PHE A 20 -5.75 -14.19 12.67
C PHE A 20 -5.64 -15.41 11.74
N GLU A 21 -6.77 -15.91 11.27
CA GLU A 21 -6.80 -16.99 10.27
C GLU A 21 -6.09 -16.57 8.96
N LYS A 22 -6.31 -15.32 8.52
CA LYS A 22 -5.70 -14.73 7.34
C LYS A 22 -5.23 -13.31 7.63
N VAL A 23 -4.01 -12.99 7.20
CA VAL A 23 -3.43 -11.65 7.25
C VAL A 23 -3.03 -11.23 5.84
N SER A 24 -3.52 -10.09 5.38
CA SER A 24 -3.20 -9.53 4.06
C SER A 24 -2.48 -8.20 4.22
N ILE A 25 -1.22 -8.14 3.78
CA ILE A 25 -0.33 -6.99 3.90
C ILE A 25 -0.20 -6.34 2.53
N PHE A 26 -0.53 -5.06 2.44
CA PHE A 26 -0.48 -4.29 1.21
C PHE A 26 0.71 -3.33 1.26
N GLN A 27 1.64 -3.48 0.33
CA GLN A 27 2.84 -2.65 0.21
C GLN A 27 2.77 -1.77 -1.04
N PRO A 28 1.92 -0.73 -1.04
CA PRO A 28 1.86 0.20 -2.16
C PRO A 28 3.14 1.03 -2.25
N GLY A 29 3.39 1.58 -3.44
CA GLY A 29 4.33 2.68 -3.62
C GLY A 29 3.85 3.98 -2.95
N LEU A 30 4.33 5.11 -3.45
CA LEU A 30 3.82 6.43 -3.08
C LEU A 30 2.33 6.54 -3.38
N LEU A 31 1.60 7.20 -2.49
CA LEU A 31 0.15 7.35 -2.61
C LEU A 31 -0.20 8.71 -3.21
N LYS A 32 -1.04 8.70 -4.24
CA LYS A 32 -1.68 9.90 -4.79
C LYS A 32 -3.03 10.10 -4.12
N VAL A 33 -3.17 11.22 -3.41
CA VAL A 33 -4.43 11.61 -2.80
C VAL A 33 -5.34 12.19 -3.88
N VAL A 34 -6.59 11.70 -3.96
CA VAL A 34 -7.58 12.15 -4.96
C VAL A 34 -8.21 13.49 -4.56
N GLU A 35 -8.32 13.77 -3.26
CA GLU A 35 -8.79 15.06 -2.73
C GLU A 35 -7.70 15.69 -1.84
N PRO A 36 -7.33 16.97 -2.05
CA PRO A 36 -6.45 17.67 -1.13
C PRO A 36 -7.11 17.73 0.26
N ARG A 37 -6.34 17.48 1.33
CA ARG A 37 -6.83 17.60 2.70
C ARG A 37 -7.49 18.98 2.92
N SER A 38 -8.63 19.00 3.59
CA SER A 38 -9.43 20.21 3.86
C SER A 38 -8.68 21.30 4.63
N THR A 39 -7.63 20.93 5.39
CA THR A 39 -6.73 21.88 6.05
C THR A 39 -5.40 21.91 5.32
N THR A 40 -5.31 22.77 4.30
CA THR A 40 -4.05 23.05 3.62
C THR A 40 -3.12 23.75 4.60
N ARG A 41 -2.07 23.08 5.10
CA ARG A 41 -1.02 23.80 5.84
C ARG A 41 -0.33 24.71 4.83
N TRP A 42 -0.03 25.97 5.20
CA TRP A 42 0.64 26.93 4.30
C TRP A 42 1.80 26.36 3.45
N PRO A 43 2.68 25.47 3.95
CA PRO A 43 3.71 24.83 3.12
C PRO A 43 3.21 23.85 2.03
N GLU A 44 1.96 23.40 2.10
CA GLU A 44 1.31 22.46 1.16
C GLU A 44 0.87 23.17 -0.14
N ARG A 45 0.58 24.49 -0.09
CA ARG A 45 0.27 25.29 -1.29
C ARG A 45 1.49 25.47 -2.20
N ILE A 46 2.70 25.52 -1.62
CA ILE A 46 3.96 25.66 -2.38
C ILE A 46 4.34 24.33 -3.03
N SER A 47 4.08 23.21 -2.36
CA SER A 47 4.40 21.87 -2.87
C SER A 47 3.47 21.41 -3.99
N LEU A 48 2.20 21.85 -4.01
CA LEU A 48 1.28 21.61 -5.13
C LEU A 48 1.71 22.31 -6.44
N ALA A 49 2.46 23.41 -6.36
CA ALA A 49 2.99 24.10 -7.54
C ALA A 49 4.24 23.41 -8.13
N THR A 50 4.95 22.59 -7.35
CA THR A 50 6.21 21.92 -7.76
C THR A 50 6.03 20.46 -8.20
N LEU A 51 4.84 19.89 -8.08
CA LEU A 51 4.57 18.48 -8.36
C LEU A 51 4.43 18.07 -9.85
N PRO A 52 4.00 18.92 -10.80
CA PRO A 52 3.91 18.51 -12.22
C PRO A 52 5.23 17.99 -12.84
N PRO A 53 6.42 18.55 -12.56
CA PRO A 53 7.67 18.01 -13.12
C PRO A 53 8.16 16.72 -12.45
N LEU A 54 7.69 16.37 -11.24
CA LEU A 54 8.09 15.14 -10.53
C LEU A 54 7.43 13.89 -11.13
N ASP A 55 6.15 13.97 -11.51
CA ASP A 55 5.42 12.88 -12.20
C ASP A 55 6.09 12.52 -13.54
N ARG A 56 6.70 13.52 -14.22
CA ARG A 56 7.37 13.33 -15.52
C ARG A 56 8.82 12.88 -15.41
N LEU A 57 9.52 13.22 -14.32
CA LEU A 57 10.95 12.91 -14.16
C LEU A 57 11.20 11.44 -13.75
N PHE A 58 10.22 10.80 -13.09
CA PHE A 58 10.47 9.53 -12.42
C PHE A 58 9.94 8.28 -13.14
N ASN A 59 9.05 8.39 -14.13
CA ASN A 59 8.62 7.26 -14.98
C ASN A 59 8.39 5.95 -14.20
N LEU A 60 7.82 6.09 -12.99
CA LEU A 60 7.84 5.07 -11.95
C LEU A 60 6.38 4.66 -11.76
N HIS A 61 6.08 3.39 -12.02
CA HIS A 61 4.90 2.65 -11.54
C HIS A 61 4.83 2.58 -9.99
N SER A 62 5.26 3.65 -9.32
CA SER A 62 5.45 3.80 -7.87
C SER A 62 4.43 4.78 -7.30
N VAL A 63 3.49 5.30 -8.09
CA VAL A 63 2.47 6.23 -7.60
C VAL A 63 1.10 5.60 -7.83
N ILE A 64 0.48 5.13 -6.75
CA ILE A 64 -0.85 4.49 -6.78
C ILE A 64 -1.88 5.41 -6.14
N SER A 65 -3.06 5.52 -6.75
CA SER A 65 -4.15 6.29 -6.16
C SER A 65 -4.70 5.61 -4.91
N VAL A 66 -5.05 6.38 -3.88
CA VAL A 66 -5.67 5.81 -2.66
C VAL A 66 -6.96 5.04 -3.00
N ALA A 67 -7.70 5.48 -4.02
CA ALA A 67 -8.89 4.79 -4.50
C ALA A 67 -8.56 3.40 -5.09
N THR A 68 -7.46 3.26 -5.82
CA THR A 68 -6.98 1.98 -6.38
C THR A 68 -6.62 1.02 -5.24
N VAL A 69 -5.87 1.48 -4.23
CA VAL A 69 -5.54 0.65 -3.05
C VAL A 69 -6.82 0.19 -2.35
N ALA A 70 -7.78 1.09 -2.13
CA ALA A 70 -9.04 0.75 -1.48
C ALA A 70 -9.85 -0.30 -2.26
N LYS A 71 -9.94 -0.16 -3.59
CA LYS A 71 -10.58 -1.15 -4.46
C LYS A 71 -9.87 -2.51 -4.37
N ALA A 72 -8.55 -2.51 -4.37
CA ALA A 72 -7.77 -3.74 -4.27
C ALA A 72 -8.02 -4.45 -2.92
N MET A 73 -7.98 -3.72 -1.81
CA MET A 73 -8.30 -4.26 -0.49
C MET A 73 -9.70 -4.86 -0.43
N HIS A 74 -10.70 -4.16 -0.99
CA HIS A 74 -12.08 -4.64 -1.03
C HIS A 74 -12.19 -5.94 -1.84
N ARG A 75 -11.61 -5.97 -3.04
CA ARG A 75 -11.63 -7.16 -3.92
C ARG A 75 -10.95 -8.35 -3.25
N VAL A 76 -9.80 -8.16 -2.60
CA VAL A 76 -9.08 -9.23 -1.86
C VAL A 76 -9.91 -9.76 -0.68
N ALA A 77 -10.68 -8.90 -0.02
CA ALA A 77 -11.54 -9.30 1.09
C ALA A 77 -12.75 -10.13 0.61
N GLU A 78 -13.35 -9.76 -0.53
CA GLU A 78 -14.56 -10.42 -1.05
C GLU A 78 -14.28 -11.66 -1.90
N ARG A 79 -13.23 -11.62 -2.74
CA ARG A 79 -12.96 -12.65 -3.74
C ARG A 79 -11.89 -13.61 -3.23
N LYS A 80 -12.29 -14.86 -2.99
CA LYS A 80 -11.37 -15.94 -2.55
C LYS A 80 -10.37 -16.37 -3.63
N GLU A 81 -10.63 -16.01 -4.88
CA GLU A 81 -9.83 -16.40 -6.06
C GLU A 81 -8.54 -15.59 -6.19
N ILE A 82 -8.48 -14.40 -5.58
CA ILE A 82 -7.30 -13.54 -5.66
C ILE A 82 -6.21 -14.11 -4.76
N LYS A 83 -5.16 -14.62 -5.40
CA LYS A 83 -3.97 -15.16 -4.73
C LYS A 83 -2.81 -14.19 -4.91
N PRO A 84 -2.10 -13.82 -3.83
CA PRO A 84 -0.87 -13.06 -3.96
C PRO A 84 0.21 -13.92 -4.61
N LYS A 85 1.23 -13.27 -5.18
CA LYS A 85 2.48 -13.94 -5.61
C LYS A 85 3.28 -14.42 -4.42
N ASP A 86 3.26 -13.68 -3.31
CA ASP A 86 3.92 -14.05 -2.05
C ASP A 86 2.88 -14.44 -0.99
N SER A 87 2.84 -15.73 -0.68
CA SER A 87 2.04 -16.26 0.42
C SER A 87 2.85 -17.24 1.25
N SER A 88 2.65 -17.18 2.56
CA SER A 88 3.31 -18.06 3.52
C SER A 88 2.37 -18.37 4.69
N LEU A 89 2.66 -19.45 5.40
CA LEU A 89 2.06 -19.70 6.70
C LEU A 89 2.97 -19.10 7.78
N SER A 90 2.39 -18.36 8.72
CA SER A 90 3.13 -17.90 9.89
C SER A 90 3.42 -19.05 10.84
N LEU A 91 4.33 -18.83 11.81
CA LEU A 91 4.69 -19.81 12.84
C LEU A 91 3.49 -20.30 13.66
N ILE A 92 2.44 -19.48 13.76
CA ILE A 92 1.21 -19.77 14.50
C ILE A 92 0.05 -20.22 13.59
N GLY A 93 0.32 -20.46 12.30
CA GLY A 93 -0.64 -21.04 11.36
C GLY A 93 -1.50 -20.02 10.59
N SER A 94 -1.28 -18.71 10.74
CA SER A 94 -1.98 -17.70 9.96
C SER A 94 -1.58 -17.76 8.49
N LEU A 95 -2.54 -17.72 7.57
CA LEU A 95 -2.25 -17.53 6.15
C LEU A 95 -1.86 -16.07 5.89
N VAL A 96 -0.59 -15.82 5.62
CA VAL A 96 -0.06 -14.49 5.31
C VAL A 96 0.01 -14.31 3.81
N SER A 97 -0.52 -13.19 3.32
CA SER A 97 -0.52 -12.79 1.92
C SER A 97 0.10 -11.40 1.81
N VAL A 98 1.12 -11.24 0.97
CA VAL A 98 1.74 -9.93 0.72
C VAL A 98 1.46 -9.50 -0.71
N PHE A 99 0.94 -8.29 -0.87
CA PHE A 99 0.60 -7.70 -2.16
C PHE A 99 1.56 -6.54 -2.47
N SER A 100 2.33 -6.69 -3.54
CA SER A 100 3.22 -5.65 -4.04
C SER A 100 2.44 -4.52 -4.73
N SER A 101 3.09 -3.36 -4.92
CA SER A 101 2.51 -2.22 -5.64
C SER A 101 1.90 -2.62 -7.00
N ILE A 102 2.59 -3.46 -7.78
CA ILE A 102 2.12 -3.92 -9.09
C ILE A 102 0.84 -4.74 -8.95
N GLU A 103 0.79 -5.69 -7.99
CA GLU A 103 -0.41 -6.49 -7.76
C GLU A 103 -1.58 -5.63 -7.26
N ILE A 104 -1.30 -4.61 -6.45
CA ILE A 104 -2.32 -3.68 -5.97
C ILE A 104 -2.94 -2.89 -7.12
N GLU A 105 -2.13 -2.45 -8.07
CA GLU A 105 -2.57 -1.78 -9.29
C GLU A 105 -3.42 -2.74 -10.14
N ASP A 106 -2.88 -3.92 -10.46
CA ASP A 106 -3.57 -4.96 -11.25
C ASP A 106 -4.92 -5.38 -10.63
N ILE A 107 -4.99 -5.51 -9.30
CA ILE A 107 -6.22 -5.89 -8.60
C ILE A 107 -7.17 -4.69 -8.48
N GLY A 108 -6.67 -3.46 -8.42
CA GLY A 108 -7.46 -2.26 -8.14
C GLY A 108 -8.10 -1.61 -9.37
N GLU A 109 -7.58 -1.86 -10.58
CA GLU A 109 -8.18 -1.47 -11.86
C GLU A 109 -9.43 -2.31 -12.18
#